data_AF-A0A4U7D6E1-F1
#
_entry.id   AF-A0A4U7D6E1-F1
#
_cell.length_a   1.000
_cell.length_b   1.000
_cell.length_c   1.000
_cell.angle_alpha   90.00
_cell.angle_beta   90.00
_cell.angle_gamma   90.00
#
_symmetry.space_group_name_H-M   'P 1'
#
loop_
_entity.id
_entity.type
_entity.pdbx_description
1 polymer ?
#
loop_
_entity_poly.entity_id
_entity_poly.type
_entity_poly.pdbx_seq_one_letter_code
_entity_poly.pdbx_strand_id
1 'polypeptide(L)'
;VVPQTENDEECLRRLLDASASLWNELTYERRQNYFGDGDVWDTSEYRGQYNGVVGSATVQQVTRKNSEAWRSFFALKEKGENANPPSYWGNEEDGREL
;
A
#
# COMPACT_ATOMS: atom_id res chain seq x y z
N VAL A 1 -20.72 -6.02 -2.55
CA VAL A 1 -20.70 -5.96 -4.03
C VAL A 1 -20.12 -7.28 -4.50
N VAL A 2 -20.79 -7.98 -5.42
CA VAL A 2 -20.26 -9.21 -6.04
C VAL A 2 -20.26 -9.02 -7.56
N PRO A 3 -19.20 -9.45 -8.28
CA PRO A 3 -19.14 -9.31 -9.74
C PRO A 3 -20.32 -10.07 -10.38
N GLN A 4 -20.90 -9.48 -11.43
CA GLN A 4 -22.04 -10.08 -12.14
C GLN A 4 -21.61 -10.85 -13.39
N THR A 5 -20.37 -10.65 -13.84
CA THR A 5 -19.77 -11.31 -15.00
C THR A 5 -18.33 -11.72 -14.69
N GLU A 6 -17.81 -12.70 -15.44
CA GLU A 6 -16.40 -13.10 -15.36
C GLU A 6 -15.44 -11.93 -15.66
N ASN A 7 -15.81 -11.07 -16.62
CA ASN A 7 -15.04 -9.86 -16.93
C ASN A 7 -15.00 -8.87 -15.76
N ASP A 8 -16.12 -8.67 -15.06
CA ASP A 8 -16.15 -7.81 -13.87
C ASP A 8 -15.27 -8.39 -12.76
N GLU A 9 -15.30 -9.71 -12.59
CA GLU A 9 -14.45 -10.40 -11.61
C GLU A 9 -12.96 -10.20 -11.94
N GLU A 10 -12.56 -10.42 -13.18
CA GLU A 10 -11.19 -10.22 -13.64
C GLU A 10 -10.74 -8.76 -13.47
N CYS A 11 -11.59 -7.80 -13.83
CA CYS A 11 -11.32 -6.37 -13.63
C CYS A 11 -11.11 -6.04 -12.15
N LEU A 12 -11.98 -6.54 -11.27
CA LEU A 12 -11.87 -6.32 -9.83
C LEU A 12 -10.63 -6.99 -9.25
N ARG A 13 -10.26 -8.19 -9.70
CA ARG A 13 -9.02 -8.87 -9.27
C ARG A 13 -7.79 -8.04 -9.64
N ARG A 14 -7.66 -7.63 -10.91
CA ARG A 14 -6.56 -6.75 -11.37
C ARG A 14 -6.48 -5.45 -10.59
N LEU A 15 -7.64 -4.84 -10.30
CA LEU A 15 -7.71 -3.62 -9.49
C LEU A 15 -7.19 -3.85 -8.07
N LEU A 16 -7.59 -4.95 -7.43
CA LEU A 16 -7.17 -5.31 -6.07
C LEU A 16 -5.68 -5.65 -6.02
N ASP A 17 -5.18 -6.41 -6.99
CA ASP A 17 -3.76 -6.79 -7.07
C ASP A 17 -2.88 -5.57 -7.24
N ALA A 18 -3.19 -4.71 -8.21
CA ALA A 18 -2.43 -3.48 -8.43
C ALA A 18 -2.53 -2.50 -7.24
N SER A 19 -3.67 -2.45 -6.54
CA SER A 19 -3.80 -1.65 -5.31
C SER A 19 -2.90 -2.17 -4.19
N ALA A 20 -2.74 -3.48 -4.10
CA ALA A 20 -1.91 -4.09 -3.07
C ALA A 20 -0.42 -4.03 -3.42
N SER A 21 -0.03 -4.17 -4.68
CA SER A 21 1.34 -3.91 -5.13
C SER A 21 1.75 -2.46 -4.82
N LEU A 22 0.88 -1.49 -5.11
CA LEU A 22 1.13 -0.09 -4.74
C LEU A 22 1.31 0.09 -3.23
N TRP A 23 0.46 -0.54 -2.40
CA TRP A 23 0.63 -0.51 -0.94
C TRP A 23 1.97 -1.12 -0.51
N ASN A 24 2.36 -2.24 -1.11
CA ASN A 24 3.56 -2.99 -0.75
C ASN A 24 4.83 -2.24 -1.12
N GLU A 25 4.90 -1.64 -2.30
CA GLU A 25 6.05 -0.84 -2.75
C GLU A 25 6.21 0.43 -1.89
N LEU A 26 5.12 1.17 -1.65
CA LEU A 26 5.13 2.31 -0.72
C LEU A 26 5.61 1.90 0.67
N THR A 27 5.10 0.77 1.18
CA THR A 27 5.49 0.28 2.51
C THR A 27 6.95 -0.16 2.53
N TYR A 28 7.43 -0.80 1.46
CA TYR A 28 8.81 -1.23 1.33
C TYR A 28 9.76 -0.03 1.40
N GLU A 29 9.61 0.97 0.54
CA GLU A 29 10.48 2.16 0.54
C GLU A 29 10.46 2.87 1.90
N ARG A 30 9.28 3.06 2.48
CA ARG A 30 9.16 3.71 3.78
C ARG A 30 9.83 2.92 4.90
N ARG A 31 9.75 1.59 4.87
CA ARG A 31 10.48 0.74 5.83
C ARG A 31 11.99 0.85 5.61
N GLN A 32 12.47 0.86 4.37
CA GLN A 32 13.90 1.06 4.08
C GLN A 32 14.39 2.39 4.64
N ASN A 33 13.64 3.47 4.41
CA ASN A 33 13.98 4.79 4.94
C ASN A 33 13.91 4.82 6.47
N TYR A 34 12.88 4.23 7.07
CA TYR A 34 12.68 4.20 8.52
C TYR A 34 13.75 3.44 9.29
N PHE A 35 14.15 2.27 8.78
CA PHE A 35 15.14 1.42 9.43
C PHE A 35 16.58 1.75 9.03
N GLY A 36 16.76 2.54 7.96
CA GLY A 36 17.98 3.25 7.67
C GLY A 36 18.00 4.66 8.27
N ASP A 37 18.73 5.56 7.63
CA ASP A 37 18.86 6.97 8.02
C ASP A 37 18.07 7.91 7.09
N GLY A 38 17.00 7.41 6.45
CA GLY A 38 16.21 8.14 5.46
C GLY A 38 14.96 8.82 6.04
N ASP A 39 14.34 9.70 5.23
CA ASP A 39 13.02 10.24 5.55
C ASP A 39 11.91 9.29 5.05
N VAL A 40 11.04 8.84 5.96
CA VAL A 40 9.85 8.02 5.64
C VAL A 40 8.91 8.71 4.66
N TRP A 41 8.97 10.03 4.52
CA TRP A 41 8.13 10.77 3.57
C TRP A 41 8.76 10.94 2.18
N ASP A 42 10.05 10.63 2.04
CA ASP A 42 10.76 10.67 0.76
C ASP A 42 10.57 9.34 0.01
N THR A 43 9.48 9.25 -0.74
CA THR A 43 9.09 8.07 -1.53
C THR A 43 9.02 8.38 -3.01
N SER A 44 9.28 7.39 -3.86
CA SER A 44 9.20 7.51 -5.32
C SER A 44 7.82 7.95 -5.82
N GLU A 45 7.76 8.55 -7.02
CA GLU A 45 6.50 8.92 -7.65
C GLU A 45 5.81 7.72 -8.32
N TYR A 46 5.04 6.96 -7.54
CA TYR A 46 4.28 5.80 -8.03
C TYR A 46 3.09 6.13 -8.95
N ARG A 47 2.75 7.41 -9.12
CA ARG A 47 1.59 7.85 -9.92
C ARG A 47 1.67 7.35 -11.35
N GLY A 48 2.84 7.46 -12.00
CA GLY A 48 2.99 7.06 -13.40
C GLY A 48 2.71 5.58 -13.65
N GLN A 49 3.19 4.70 -12.77
CA GLN A 49 3.15 3.24 -12.94
C GLN A 49 1.74 2.66 -12.75
N TYR A 50 0.99 3.17 -11.78
CA TYR A 50 -0.29 2.57 -11.37
C TYR A 50 -1.53 3.26 -11.96
N ASN A 51 -1.40 4.50 -12.47
CA ASN A 51 -2.54 5.23 -13.02
C ASN A 51 -3.25 4.49 -14.16
N GLY A 52 -2.51 3.76 -15.00
CA GLY A 52 -3.07 3.01 -16.13
C GLY A 52 -3.86 1.76 -15.74
N VAL A 53 -3.70 1.27 -14.50
CA VAL A 53 -4.34 0.03 -14.03
C VAL A 53 -5.44 0.33 -13.03
N VAL A 54 -5.15 1.13 -11.99
CA VAL A 54 -6.10 1.40 -10.89
C VAL A 54 -6.77 2.76 -10.96
N GLY A 55 -6.31 3.64 -11.86
CA GLY A 55 -6.78 5.01 -11.99
C GLY A 55 -6.18 5.95 -10.93
N SER A 56 -6.06 7.23 -11.30
CA SER A 56 -5.38 8.24 -10.47
C SER A 56 -6.02 8.50 -9.12
N ALA A 57 -7.35 8.36 -9.03
CA ALA A 57 -8.07 8.49 -7.77
C ALA A 57 -7.68 7.37 -6.79
N THR A 58 -7.60 6.13 -7.25
CA THR A 58 -7.22 4.98 -6.42
C THR A 58 -5.78 5.11 -5.96
N VAL A 59 -4.86 5.48 -6.84
CA VAL A 59 -3.45 5.73 -6.46
C VAL A 59 -3.38 6.75 -5.33
N GLN A 60 -4.03 7.91 -5.48
CA GLN A 60 -4.04 8.94 -4.45
C GLN A 60 -4.61 8.44 -3.12
N GLN A 61 -5.69 7.66 -3.16
CA GLN A 61 -6.30 7.13 -1.95
C GLN A 61 -5.41 6.10 -1.23
N VAL A 62 -4.75 5.21 -1.97
CA VAL A 62 -3.81 4.23 -1.39
C VAL A 62 -2.61 4.95 -0.77
N THR A 63 -2.01 5.91 -1.48
CA THR A 63 -0.91 6.73 -0.94
C THR A 63 -1.30 7.49 0.33
N ARG A 64 -2.51 8.08 0.35
CA ARG A 64 -3.04 8.76 1.54
C ARG A 64 -3.22 7.80 2.71
N LYS A 65 -3.84 6.63 2.48
CA LYS A 65 -4.07 5.63 3.52
C LYS A 65 -2.79 5.05 4.07
N ASN A 66 -1.80 4.80 3.22
CA ASN A 66 -0.47 4.38 3.66
C ASN A 66 0.17 5.46 4.56
N SER A 67 0.06 6.73 4.19
CA SER A 67 0.55 7.85 5.01
C SER A 67 -0.17 7.99 6.35
N GLU A 68 -1.47 7.74 6.39
CA GLU A 68 -2.24 7.68 7.65
C GLU A 68 -1.77 6.52 8.55
N ALA A 69 -1.46 5.35 7.99
CA ALA A 69 -0.95 4.21 8.75
C ALA A 69 0.42 4.52 9.40
N TRP A 70 1.34 5.14 8.66
CA TRP A 70 2.63 5.59 9.19
C TRP A 70 2.48 6.66 10.28
N ARG A 71 1.62 7.66 10.09
CA ARG A 71 1.33 8.66 11.13
C ARG A 71 0.76 8.02 12.39
N SER A 72 -0.14 7.05 12.24
CA SER A 72 -0.73 6.31 13.36
C SER A 72 0.33 5.51 14.13
N PHE A 73 1.23 4.82 13.41
CA PHE A 73 2.36 4.13 14.00
C PHE A 73 3.24 5.07 14.84
N PHE A 74 3.61 6.25 14.31
CA PHE A 74 4.40 7.23 15.06
C PHE A 74 3.67 7.77 16.29
N ALA A 75 2.37 8.05 16.17
CA ALA A 75 1.56 8.53 17.29
C ALA A 75 1.46 7.51 18.43
N LEU A 76 1.40 6.20 18.11
CA LEU A 76 1.43 5.14 19.13
C LEU A 76 2.82 5.01 19.77
N LYS A 77 3.89 5.10 18.97
CA LYS A 77 5.27 5.07 19.46
C LYS A 77 5.56 6.22 20.41
N GLU A 78 5.07 7.43 20.13
CA GLU A 78 5.21 8.61 21.00
C GLU A 78 4.54 8.43 22.36
N LYS A 79 3.43 7.69 22.41
CA LYS A 79 2.74 7.32 23.66
C LYS A 79 3.42 6.20 24.45
N GLY A 80 4.52 5.64 23.94
CA GLY A 80 5.21 4.50 24.54
C GLY A 80 4.48 3.17 24.35
N GLU A 81 3.51 3.10 23.43
CA GLU A 81 2.81 1.85 23.11
C GLU A 81 3.67 0.96 22.22
N ASN A 82 3.53 -0.37 22.38
CA ASN A 82 4.21 -1.32 21.51
C ASN A 82 3.48 -1.40 20.17
N ALA A 83 3.97 -0.64 19.18
CA ALA A 83 3.43 -0.60 17.83
C ALA A 83 4.46 -1.10 16.82
N ASN A 84 3.98 -1.82 15.80
CA ASN A 84 4.78 -2.22 14.65
C ASN A 84 4.56 -1.24 13.48
N PRO A 85 5.58 -0.98 12.65
CA PRO A 85 5.38 -0.21 11.43
C PRO A 85 4.42 -0.95 10.48
N PRO A 86 3.83 -0.24 9.51
CA PRO A 86 2.98 -0.87 8.50
C PRO A 86 3.65 -2.08 7.83
N SER A 87 2.87 -3.14 7.61
CA SER A 87 3.30 -4.36 6.94
C SER A 87 2.75 -4.46 5.52
N TYR A 88 3.20 -5.48 4.79
CA TYR A 88 2.73 -5.80 3.45
C TYR A 88 1.29 -6.34 3.48
N TRP A 89 0.57 -6.16 2.38
CA TRP A 89 -0.77 -6.66 2.16
C TRP A 89 -0.73 -7.80 1.15
N GLY A 90 -1.20 -8.99 1.55
CA GLY A 90 -1.49 -10.10 0.64
C GLY A 90 -0.25 -10.52 -0.12
N ASN A 91 0.78 -10.95 0.61
CA ASN A 91 1.98 -11.56 0.06
C ASN A 91 1.76 -13.07 -0.19
N GLU A 92 2.74 -13.78 -0.78
CA GLU A 92 2.64 -15.24 -0.98
C GLU A 92 2.33 -15.99 0.32
N GLU A 93 2.83 -15.51 1.46
CA GLU A 93 2.55 -16.06 2.78
C GLU A 93 1.06 -15.96 3.16
N ASP A 94 0.37 -14.93 2.66
CA ASP A 94 -1.09 -14.75 2.80
C ASP A 94 -1.88 -15.52 1.72
N GLY A 95 -1.22 -16.31 0.87
CA GLY A 95 -1.83 -17.12 -0.19
C GLY A 95 -2.12 -16.36 -1.49
N ARG A 96 -1.47 -15.22 -1.74
CA ARG A 96 -1.51 -14.56 -3.06
C ARG A 96 -0.53 -15.21 -4.04
N GLU A 97 -0.99 -15.49 -5.25
CA GLU A 97 -0.11 -15.77 -6.39
C GLU A 97 0.33 -14.45 -7.03
N LEU A 98 1.63 -14.26 -7.25
CA LEU A 98 2.24 -13.06 -7.83
C LEU A 98 2.41 -13.15 -9.36
#